data_AF-A0A962D8U7-F1
#
_entry.id   AF-A0A962D8U7-F1
#
_cell.length_a   1.000
_cell.length_b   1.000
_cell.length_c   1.000
_cell.angle_alpha   90.00
_cell.angle_beta   90.00
_cell.angle_gamma   90.00
#
_symmetry.space_group_name_H-M   'P 1'
#
loop_
_entity.id
_entity.type
_entity.pdbx_description
1 polymer ?
#
loop_
_entity_poly.entity_id
_entity_poly.type
_entity_poly.pdbx_seq_one_letter_code
_entity_poly.pdbx_strand_id
1 'polypeptide(L)'
;MSQPDTDRLPTDTERHPLLSDAGAALLRALREHPSAPPFNAACGDRLDHQGLAAVAAYDALVQQAPPRWAPDGLPDWLPTWLARTLPRTRAARGWPTGLTLAQLPSSDRADLTHDITAHVPEDLPLDRLVVHQTFGSTGHRLTLPWTPEACAMYLPLLRRALALVDVPLPPLPGRVGVLLACWQARTVVVASVA
;
A
#
# COMPACT_ATOMS: atom_id res chain seq x y z
N MET A 1 -0.40 -3.06 33.46
CA MET A 1 -0.27 -3.11 31.99
C MET A 1 -0.20 -1.68 31.50
N SER A 2 1.01 -1.17 31.25
CA SER A 2 1.21 0.18 30.74
C SER A 2 0.63 0.28 29.34
N GLN A 3 -0.20 1.29 29.08
CA GLN A 3 -0.64 1.61 27.72
C GLN A 3 0.62 1.84 26.85
N PRO A 4 0.70 1.27 25.64
CA PRO A 4 1.77 1.61 24.72
C PRO A 4 1.69 3.12 24.43
N ASP A 5 2.85 3.77 24.50
CA ASP A 5 3.04 5.18 24.16
C ASP A 5 2.76 5.40 22.66
N THR A 6 1.49 5.61 22.32
CA THR A 6 1.00 5.79 20.95
C THR A 6 1.29 7.18 20.36
N ASP A 7 1.90 8.09 21.14
CA ASP A 7 2.18 9.47 20.72
C ASP A 7 3.60 9.69 20.18
N ARG A 8 4.49 8.69 20.26
CA ARG A 8 5.85 8.83 19.70
C ARG A 8 5.83 8.70 18.18
N LEU A 9 6.21 9.77 17.49
CA LEU A 9 6.48 9.73 16.05
C LEU A 9 7.66 8.77 15.77
N PRO A 10 7.54 7.87 14.76
CA PRO A 10 8.63 6.98 14.42
C PRO A 10 9.82 7.75 13.86
N THR A 11 11.02 7.31 14.24
CA THR A 11 12.31 7.82 13.75
C THR A 11 12.52 7.45 12.27
N ASP A 12 13.48 8.08 11.60
CA ASP A 12 13.82 7.73 10.21
C ASP A 12 14.29 6.27 10.08
N THR A 13 15.02 5.72 11.05
CA THR A 13 15.42 4.31 11.05
C THR A 13 14.23 3.37 11.15
N GLU A 14 13.18 3.75 11.88
CA GLU A 14 11.94 2.95 11.97
C GLU A 14 11.06 3.10 10.73
N ARG A 15 11.18 4.22 10.01
CA ARG A 15 10.48 4.49 8.75
C ARG A 15 11.16 3.81 7.57
N HIS A 16 12.48 3.69 7.59
CA HIS A 16 13.28 3.12 6.52
C HIS A 16 14.31 2.11 7.08
N PRO A 17 13.87 0.91 7.52
CA PRO A 17 14.73 -0.05 8.21
C PRO A 17 15.93 -0.53 7.38
N LEU A 18 15.79 -0.54 6.06
CA LEU A 18 16.82 -1.00 5.12
C LEU A 18 17.58 0.13 4.43
N LEU A 19 17.44 1.37 4.89
CA LEU A 19 18.06 2.51 4.23
C LEU A 19 19.58 2.48 4.37
N SER A 20 20.28 2.43 3.24
CA SER A 20 21.74 2.55 3.20
C SER A 20 22.20 3.98 3.54
N ASP A 21 23.47 4.15 3.90
CA ASP A 21 24.07 5.47 4.12
C ASP A 21 23.92 6.39 2.89
N ALA A 22 24.08 5.83 1.69
CA ALA A 22 23.88 6.54 0.43
C ALA A 22 22.41 6.97 0.26
N GLY A 23 21.46 6.11 0.61
CA GLY A 23 20.03 6.42 0.62
C GLY A 23 19.67 7.49 1.66
N ALA A 24 20.26 7.43 2.85
CA ALA A 24 20.08 8.43 3.91
C ALA A 24 20.63 9.79 3.48
N ALA A 25 21.80 9.82 2.83
CA ALA A 25 22.37 11.03 2.26
C ALA A 25 21.48 11.62 1.16
N LEU A 26 20.93 10.78 0.28
CA LEU A 26 19.98 11.20 -0.76
C LEU A 26 18.69 11.77 -0.16
N LEU A 27 18.09 11.08 0.83
CA LEU A 27 16.89 11.56 1.51
C LEU A 27 17.12 12.92 2.18
N ARG A 28 18.27 13.09 2.83
CA ARG A 28 18.68 14.38 3.41
C ARG A 28 18.78 15.45 2.33
N ALA A 29 19.48 15.16 1.23
CA ALA A 29 19.64 16.10 0.12
C ALA A 29 18.29 16.53 -0.49
N LEU A 30 17.31 15.62 -0.58
CA LEU A 30 15.96 15.96 -1.05
C LEU A 30 15.20 16.86 -0.06
N ARG A 31 15.30 16.55 1.24
CA ARG A 31 14.64 17.30 2.31
C ARG A 31 15.19 18.72 2.45
N GLU A 32 16.49 18.88 2.22
CA GLU A 32 17.23 20.13 2.37
C GLU A 32 17.40 20.91 1.06
N HIS A 33 16.88 20.41 -0.07
CA HIS A 33 17.06 21.04 -1.37
C HIS A 33 16.45 22.47 -1.37
N PRO A 34 17.13 23.51 -1.88
CA PRO A 34 16.61 24.88 -1.84
C PRO A 34 15.26 25.10 -2.55
N SER A 35 15.00 24.29 -3.59
CA SER A 35 13.73 24.27 -4.32
C SER A 35 12.73 23.22 -3.81
N ALA A 36 13.01 22.57 -2.68
CA ALA A 36 12.07 21.61 -2.11
C ALA A 36 10.77 22.32 -1.70
N PRO A 37 9.61 21.69 -1.93
CA PRO A 37 8.37 22.22 -1.37
C PRO A 37 8.41 22.12 0.17
N PRO A 38 7.58 22.89 0.88
CA PRO A 38 7.46 22.76 2.33
C PRO A 38 6.86 21.38 2.66
N PHE A 39 7.73 20.43 3.03
CA PHE A 39 7.30 19.11 3.49
C PHE A 39 6.47 19.25 4.77
N ASN A 40 5.27 18.67 4.76
CA ASN A 40 4.31 18.78 5.86
C ASN A 40 4.00 17.43 6.53
N ALA A 41 4.68 16.36 6.10
CA ALA A 41 4.62 15.05 6.71
C ALA A 41 5.93 14.28 6.49
N ALA A 42 6.11 13.20 7.26
CA ALA A 42 7.16 12.21 7.05
C ALA A 42 6.52 10.87 6.70
N CYS A 43 7.11 10.16 5.74
CA CYS A 43 6.71 8.82 5.34
C CYS A 43 7.92 7.88 5.29
N GLY A 44 7.66 6.58 5.15
CA GLY A 44 8.65 5.56 4.88
C GLY A 44 7.96 4.22 4.63
N ASP A 45 8.66 3.31 3.97
CA ASP A 45 8.11 2.02 3.52
C ASP A 45 7.98 0.98 4.65
N ARG A 46 8.78 1.10 5.74
CA ARG A 46 8.88 0.10 6.83
C ARG A 46 9.16 -1.34 6.35
N LEU A 47 9.74 -1.49 5.16
CA LEU A 47 10.16 -2.77 4.64
C LEU A 47 11.33 -3.30 5.45
N ASP A 48 11.29 -4.59 5.74
CA ASP A 48 12.42 -5.36 6.22
C ASP A 48 12.90 -6.30 5.12
N HIS A 49 13.93 -7.10 5.40
CA HIS A 49 14.50 -8.00 4.41
C HIS A 49 13.50 -9.02 3.87
N GLN A 50 12.58 -9.52 4.71
CA GLN A 50 11.53 -10.44 4.28
C GLN A 50 10.53 -9.75 3.35
N GLY A 51 10.07 -8.56 3.72
CA GLY A 51 9.17 -7.77 2.89
C GLY A 51 9.80 -7.40 1.55
N LEU A 52 11.08 -7.01 1.55
CA LEU A 52 11.82 -6.72 0.33
C LEU A 52 11.92 -7.96 -0.59
N ALA A 53 12.20 -9.14 -0.02
CA ALA A 53 12.22 -10.38 -0.79
C ALA A 53 10.83 -10.72 -1.39
N ALA A 54 9.75 -10.48 -0.64
CA ALA A 54 8.39 -10.67 -1.12
C ALA A 54 8.05 -9.71 -2.28
N VAL A 55 8.45 -8.44 -2.19
CA VAL A 55 8.28 -7.45 -3.26
C VAL A 55 9.08 -7.83 -4.50
N ALA A 56 10.32 -8.32 -4.34
CA ALA A 56 11.14 -8.78 -5.46
C ALA A 56 10.53 -10.02 -6.16
N ALA A 57 10.01 -10.98 -5.39
CA ALA A 57 9.29 -12.13 -5.94
C ALA A 57 8.02 -11.71 -6.70
N TYR A 58 7.29 -10.74 -6.15
CA TYR A 58 6.12 -10.16 -6.80
C TYR A 58 6.48 -9.40 -8.09
N ASP A 59 7.57 -8.64 -8.10
CA ASP A 59 8.07 -7.95 -9.30
C ASP A 59 8.37 -8.95 -10.42
N ALA A 60 9.15 -10.00 -10.12
CA ALA A 60 9.43 -11.06 -11.07
C ALA A 60 8.15 -11.70 -11.65
N LEU A 61 7.14 -11.94 -10.80
CA LEU A 61 5.84 -12.47 -11.23
C LEU A 61 5.10 -11.51 -12.16
N VAL A 62 5.00 -10.23 -11.79
CA VAL A 62 4.24 -9.23 -12.55
C VAL A 62 4.89 -8.91 -13.89
N GLN A 63 6.23 -8.86 -13.97
CA GLN A 63 6.92 -8.61 -15.23
C GLN A 63 6.76 -9.75 -16.23
N GLN A 64 6.58 -10.99 -15.76
CA GLN A 64 6.43 -12.17 -16.61
C GLN A 64 4.97 -12.54 -16.90
N ALA A 65 4.04 -12.13 -16.05
CA ALA A 65 2.64 -12.51 -16.19
C ALA A 65 1.99 -11.85 -17.43
N PRO A 66 1.29 -12.64 -18.27
CA PRO A 66 0.37 -12.05 -19.24
C PRO A 66 -0.76 -11.33 -18.50
N PRO A 67 -1.36 -10.27 -19.07
CA PRO A 67 -2.59 -9.69 -18.55
C PRO A 67 -3.65 -10.79 -18.37
N ARG A 68 -4.10 -11.02 -17.13
CA ARG A 68 -5.09 -12.06 -16.79
C ARG A 68 -6.52 -11.53 -16.68
N TRP A 69 -6.72 -10.27 -17.06
CA TRP A 69 -8.03 -9.63 -17.07
C TRP A 69 -8.56 -9.54 -18.49
N ALA A 70 -9.79 -10.00 -18.68
CA ALA A 70 -10.57 -9.80 -19.89
C ALA A 70 -11.72 -8.82 -19.57
N PRO A 71 -12.05 -7.86 -20.46
CA PRO A 71 -13.11 -6.87 -20.21
C PRO A 71 -14.44 -7.47 -19.77
N ASP A 72 -14.80 -8.63 -20.32
CA ASP A 72 -16.08 -9.31 -20.10
C ASP A 72 -15.98 -10.48 -19.11
N GLY A 73 -14.84 -10.65 -18.43
CA GLY A 73 -14.54 -11.81 -17.59
C GLY A 73 -14.15 -11.47 -16.17
N LEU A 74 -14.53 -12.34 -15.23
CA LEU A 74 -13.96 -12.31 -13.89
C LEU A 74 -12.54 -12.90 -13.91
N PRO A 75 -11.62 -12.40 -13.07
CA PRO A 75 -10.29 -13.00 -12.97
C PRO A 75 -10.35 -14.47 -12.50
N ASP A 76 -9.47 -15.30 -13.05
CA ASP A 76 -9.35 -16.74 -12.73
C ASP A 76 -9.07 -17.01 -11.24
N TRP A 77 -8.37 -16.08 -10.58
CA TRP A 77 -8.03 -16.17 -9.16
C TRP A 77 -9.21 -15.89 -8.23
N LEU A 78 -10.27 -15.22 -8.71
CA LEU A 78 -11.33 -14.68 -7.86
C LEU A 78 -12.12 -15.76 -7.09
N PRO A 79 -12.59 -16.86 -7.71
CA PRO A 79 -13.35 -17.88 -6.98
C PRO A 79 -12.54 -18.51 -5.84
N THR A 80 -11.28 -18.85 -6.12
CA THR A 80 -10.35 -19.41 -5.12
C THR A 80 -10.07 -18.42 -4.00
N TRP A 81 -9.94 -17.13 -4.32
CA TRP A 81 -9.76 -16.08 -3.34
C TRP A 81 -10.99 -15.90 -2.45
N LEU A 82 -12.20 -15.88 -3.02
CA LEU A 82 -13.45 -15.78 -2.26
C LEU A 82 -13.62 -16.96 -1.30
N ALA A 83 -13.45 -18.19 -1.80
CA ALA A 83 -13.57 -19.41 -1.00
C ALA A 83 -12.59 -19.43 0.19
N ARG A 84 -11.39 -18.87 0.03
CA ARG A 84 -10.37 -18.77 1.10
C ARG A 84 -10.61 -17.60 2.06
N THR A 85 -11.21 -16.51 1.59
CA THR A 85 -11.25 -15.23 2.34
C THR A 85 -12.54 -15.10 3.14
N LEU A 86 -13.71 -15.33 2.53
CA LEU A 86 -15.01 -15.13 3.18
C LEU A 86 -15.16 -15.89 4.51
N PRO A 87 -14.77 -17.18 4.64
CA PRO A 87 -14.92 -17.90 5.90
C PRO A 87 -14.12 -17.31 7.08
N ARG A 88 -13.07 -16.53 6.78
CA ARG A 88 -12.18 -15.91 7.77
C ARG A 88 -12.53 -14.45 8.05
N THR A 89 -13.49 -13.88 7.32
CA THR A 89 -13.89 -12.47 7.47
C THR A 89 -15.13 -12.35 8.34
N ARG A 90 -15.04 -11.58 9.43
CA ARG A 90 -16.13 -11.46 10.41
C ARG A 90 -17.42 -10.90 9.82
N ALA A 91 -17.34 -9.92 8.93
CA ALA A 91 -18.50 -9.33 8.25
C ALA A 91 -19.22 -10.33 7.31
N ALA A 92 -18.54 -11.41 6.90
CA ALA A 92 -19.10 -12.47 6.06
C ALA A 92 -19.65 -13.65 6.86
N ARG A 93 -19.64 -13.59 8.21
CA ARG A 93 -20.18 -14.67 9.05
C ARG A 93 -21.66 -14.88 8.76
N GLY A 94 -22.04 -16.14 8.57
CA GLY A 94 -23.42 -16.53 8.26
C GLY A 94 -23.81 -16.36 6.79
N TRP A 95 -22.92 -15.88 5.93
CA TRP A 95 -23.19 -15.87 4.48
C TRP A 95 -23.20 -17.30 3.93
N PRO A 96 -24.03 -17.59 2.91
CA PRO A 96 -23.97 -18.86 2.20
C PRO A 96 -22.57 -19.14 1.65
N THR A 97 -22.17 -20.42 1.65
CA THR A 97 -20.94 -20.85 0.96
C THR A 97 -21.14 -20.83 -0.56
N GLY A 98 -20.08 -20.53 -1.32
CA GLY A 98 -20.13 -20.59 -2.78
C GLY A 98 -20.82 -19.40 -3.45
N LEU A 99 -21.00 -18.29 -2.74
CA LEU A 99 -21.48 -17.05 -3.33
C LEU A 99 -20.58 -16.60 -4.48
N THR A 100 -21.21 -16.22 -5.60
CA THR A 100 -20.54 -15.52 -6.69
C THR A 100 -20.34 -14.05 -6.33
N LEU A 101 -19.43 -13.37 -7.03
CA LEU A 101 -19.17 -11.93 -6.81
C LEU A 101 -20.46 -11.09 -6.89
N ALA A 102 -21.34 -11.39 -7.84
CA ALA A 102 -22.60 -10.66 -8.04
C ALA A 102 -23.63 -10.87 -6.91
N GLN A 103 -23.44 -11.89 -6.07
CA GLN A 103 -24.31 -12.18 -4.94
C GLN A 103 -23.77 -11.63 -3.62
N LEU A 104 -22.54 -11.09 -3.60
CA LEU A 104 -21.99 -10.50 -2.39
C LEU A 104 -22.68 -9.16 -2.11
N PRO A 105 -23.08 -8.90 -0.85
CA PRO A 105 -23.60 -7.59 -0.50
C PRO A 105 -22.49 -6.53 -0.66
N SER A 106 -22.89 -5.36 -1.13
CA SER A 106 -22.03 -4.17 -1.15
C SER A 106 -21.85 -3.63 0.27
N SER A 107 -20.66 -3.12 0.57
CA SER A 107 -20.39 -2.28 1.76
C SER A 107 -20.20 -0.83 1.35
N ASP A 108 -20.41 0.10 2.27
CA ASP A 108 -20.15 1.51 2.08
C ASP A 108 -19.01 2.06 2.97
N ARG A 109 -18.81 3.38 2.95
CA ARG A 109 -17.77 4.04 3.74
C ARG A 109 -18.10 4.05 5.24
N ALA A 110 -19.37 4.07 5.62
CA ALA A 110 -19.81 4.07 7.00
C ALA A 110 -19.50 2.71 7.65
N ASP A 111 -19.72 1.61 6.93
CA ASP A 111 -19.36 0.25 7.36
C ASP A 111 -17.87 0.16 7.75
N LEU A 112 -16.99 0.65 6.84
CA LEU A 112 -15.54 0.65 7.06
C LEU A 112 -15.10 1.62 8.17
N THR A 113 -15.82 2.72 8.36
CA THR A 113 -15.52 3.69 9.43
C THR A 113 -15.89 3.12 10.79
N HIS A 114 -16.96 2.33 10.86
CA HIS A 114 -17.41 1.70 12.09
C HIS A 114 -16.41 0.64 12.57
N ASP A 115 -16.05 -0.32 11.71
CA ASP A 115 -15.09 -1.36 12.05
C ASP A 115 -14.44 -1.98 10.81
N ILE A 116 -13.36 -1.36 10.31
CA ILE A 116 -12.60 -1.88 9.18
C ILE A 116 -12.05 -3.29 9.42
N THR A 117 -11.79 -3.68 10.67
CA THR A 117 -11.25 -5.00 11.01
C THR A 117 -12.29 -6.11 10.83
N ALA A 118 -13.57 -5.77 10.82
CA ALA A 118 -14.63 -6.74 10.50
C ALA A 118 -14.56 -7.22 9.04
N HIS A 119 -13.97 -6.43 8.14
CA HIS A 119 -13.97 -6.66 6.69
C HIS A 119 -12.68 -7.30 6.16
N VAL A 120 -11.77 -7.71 7.04
CA VAL A 120 -10.54 -8.43 6.70
C VAL A 120 -10.51 -9.81 7.35
N PRO A 121 -9.71 -10.77 6.84
CA PRO A 121 -9.51 -12.05 7.50
C PRO A 121 -8.93 -11.91 8.92
N GLU A 122 -9.49 -12.63 9.89
CA GLU A 122 -9.16 -12.53 11.31
C GLU A 122 -7.77 -13.10 11.67
N ASP A 123 -7.17 -13.91 10.79
CA ASP A 123 -5.90 -14.60 11.01
C ASP A 123 -4.68 -13.87 10.44
N LEU A 124 -4.84 -12.62 10.00
CA LEU A 124 -3.75 -11.84 9.44
C LEU A 124 -2.92 -11.14 10.53
N PRO A 125 -1.58 -11.11 10.40
CA PRO A 125 -0.73 -10.37 11.32
C PRO A 125 -1.01 -8.86 11.22
N LEU A 126 -1.15 -8.21 12.38
CA LEU A 126 -1.46 -6.77 12.49
C LEU A 126 -0.28 -5.94 13.04
N ASP A 127 0.78 -6.60 13.49
CA ASP A 127 1.93 -6.03 14.20
C ASP A 127 2.78 -5.08 13.36
N ARG A 128 2.75 -5.23 12.03
CA ARG A 128 3.57 -4.46 11.10
C ARG A 128 2.80 -3.50 10.21
N LEU A 129 1.52 -3.28 10.49
CA LEU A 129 0.69 -2.43 9.65
C LEU A 129 1.21 -0.99 9.60
N VAL A 130 1.24 -0.44 8.39
CA VAL A 130 1.39 0.97 8.09
C VAL A 130 -0.01 1.56 8.00
N VAL A 131 -0.26 2.64 8.73
CA VAL A 131 -1.58 3.25 8.78
C VAL A 131 -1.59 4.52 7.94
N HIS A 132 -2.46 4.53 6.92
CA HIS A 132 -2.72 5.70 6.10
C HIS A 132 -4.06 6.32 6.48
N GLN A 133 -4.08 7.65 6.68
CA GLN A 133 -5.33 8.37 6.90
C GLN A 133 -5.80 9.00 5.58
N THR A 134 -7.06 8.74 5.20
CA THR A 134 -7.64 9.40 4.03
C THR A 134 -8.10 10.81 4.40
N PHE A 135 -7.63 11.83 3.69
CA PHE A 135 -8.05 13.23 3.88
C PHE A 135 -9.33 13.55 3.08
N GLY A 136 -10.34 12.70 3.16
CA GLY A 136 -11.60 12.89 2.44
C GLY A 136 -12.36 14.14 2.93
N SER A 137 -12.87 14.93 1.99
CA SER A 137 -13.67 16.14 2.25
C SER A 137 -15.13 15.85 2.65
N THR A 138 -15.56 14.59 2.63
CA THR A 138 -16.97 14.16 2.78
C THR A 138 -17.33 13.61 4.17
N GLY A 139 -16.53 13.89 5.20
CA GLY A 139 -16.96 13.76 6.61
C GLY A 139 -16.42 12.58 7.42
N HIS A 140 -15.93 11.51 6.79
CA HIS A 140 -15.37 10.35 7.52
C HIS A 140 -13.93 10.05 7.09
N ARG A 141 -12.97 10.47 7.93
CA ARG A 141 -11.55 10.11 7.79
C ARG A 141 -11.42 8.61 8.05
N LEU A 142 -11.07 7.84 7.01
CA LEU A 142 -10.74 6.44 7.17
C LEU A 142 -9.29 6.28 7.58
N THR A 143 -9.07 5.36 8.51
CA THR A 143 -7.77 4.85 8.91
C THR A 143 -7.59 3.53 8.17
N LEU A 144 -6.81 3.54 7.11
CA LEU A 144 -6.57 2.37 6.27
C LEU A 144 -5.26 1.70 6.70
N PRO A 145 -5.31 0.48 7.25
CA PRO A 145 -4.12 -0.31 7.51
C PRO A 145 -3.65 -1.00 6.22
N TRP A 146 -2.33 -1.00 6.01
CA TRP A 146 -1.66 -1.64 4.90
C TRP A 146 -0.46 -2.41 5.43
N THR A 147 -0.04 -3.47 4.75
CA THR A 147 1.28 -4.04 5.03
C THR A 147 2.35 -3.23 4.28
N PRO A 148 3.58 -3.13 4.81
CA PRO A 148 4.72 -2.52 4.11
C PRO A 148 4.88 -3.01 2.67
N GLU A 149 4.70 -4.31 2.46
CA GLU A 149 4.82 -4.96 1.16
C GLU A 149 3.72 -4.50 0.20
N ALA A 150 2.47 -4.39 0.66
CA ALA A 150 1.36 -3.94 -0.17
C ALA A 150 1.60 -2.51 -0.69
N CYS A 151 2.16 -1.62 0.15
CA CYS A 151 2.58 -0.28 -0.27
C CYS A 151 3.69 -0.34 -1.33
N ALA A 152 4.67 -1.22 -1.17
CA ALA A 152 5.82 -1.33 -2.06
C ALA A 152 5.51 -2.04 -3.40
N MET A 153 4.49 -2.90 -3.45
CA MET A 153 4.05 -3.61 -4.66
C MET A 153 3.53 -2.69 -5.78
N TYR A 154 3.22 -1.42 -5.48
CA TYR A 154 2.85 -0.43 -6.49
C TYR A 154 3.97 -0.14 -7.50
N LEU A 155 5.24 -0.15 -7.07
CA LEU A 155 6.36 0.14 -7.97
C LEU A 155 6.51 -0.92 -9.08
N PRO A 156 6.49 -2.24 -8.77
CA PRO A 156 6.37 -3.29 -9.79
C PRO A 156 5.22 -3.12 -10.77
N LEU A 157 4.02 -2.79 -10.26
CA LEU A 157 2.83 -2.56 -11.08
C LEU A 157 3.00 -1.36 -12.01
N LEU A 158 3.56 -0.26 -11.51
CA LEU A 158 3.85 0.94 -12.30
C LEU A 158 4.88 0.64 -13.40
N ARG A 159 5.97 -0.06 -13.08
CA ARG A 159 6.97 -0.50 -14.06
C ARG A 159 6.32 -1.33 -15.16
N ARG A 160 5.45 -2.27 -14.78
CA ARG A 160 4.74 -3.11 -15.75
C ARG A 160 3.80 -2.29 -16.63
N ALA A 161 3.02 -1.37 -16.05
CA ALA A 161 2.12 -0.51 -16.79
C ALA A 161 2.86 0.38 -17.81
N LEU A 162 4.00 0.95 -17.42
CA LEU A 162 4.85 1.74 -18.31
C LEU A 162 5.49 0.88 -19.41
N ALA A 163 5.93 -0.35 -19.09
CA ALA A 163 6.47 -1.28 -20.07
C ALA A 163 5.44 -1.71 -21.13
N LEU A 164 4.14 -1.74 -20.80
CA LEU A 164 3.08 -2.02 -21.78
C LEU A 164 2.94 -0.92 -22.86
N VAL A 165 3.50 0.26 -22.62
CA VAL A 165 3.52 1.40 -23.55
C VAL A 165 4.95 1.81 -23.93
N ASP A 166 5.90 0.89 -23.80
CA ASP A 166 7.32 1.06 -24.16
C ASP A 166 8.03 2.23 -23.44
N VAL A 167 7.56 2.60 -22.25
CA VAL A 167 8.20 3.62 -21.40
C VAL A 167 9.09 2.92 -20.36
N PRO A 168 10.43 3.05 -20.46
CA PRO A 168 11.32 2.40 -19.50
C PRO A 168 11.35 3.15 -18.16
N LEU A 169 11.29 2.40 -17.05
CA LEU A 169 11.52 2.92 -15.70
C LEU A 169 12.62 2.10 -14.98
N PRO A 170 13.88 2.20 -15.44
CA PRO A 170 14.98 1.43 -14.88
C PRO A 170 15.31 1.90 -13.45
N PRO A 171 15.79 1.00 -12.58
CA PRO A 171 16.41 1.43 -11.33
C PRO A 171 17.68 2.22 -11.67
N LEU A 172 17.75 3.49 -11.25
CA LEU A 172 18.89 4.35 -11.47
C LEU A 172 19.53 4.68 -10.12
N PRO A 173 20.73 4.16 -9.82
CA PRO A 173 21.43 4.47 -8.58
C PRO A 173 21.56 5.98 -8.36
N GLY A 174 21.21 6.43 -7.16
CA GLY A 174 21.31 7.85 -6.77
C GLY A 174 20.30 8.77 -7.47
N ARG A 175 19.31 8.24 -8.21
CA ARG A 175 18.22 9.05 -8.77
C ARG A 175 16.89 8.72 -8.12
N VAL A 176 16.05 9.74 -8.01
CA VAL A 176 14.69 9.64 -7.47
C VAL A 176 13.70 9.63 -8.64
N GLY A 177 12.82 8.63 -8.68
CA GLY A 177 11.63 8.66 -9.52
C GLY A 177 10.51 9.37 -8.78
N VAL A 178 10.08 10.55 -9.26
CA VAL A 178 8.96 11.30 -8.68
C VAL A 178 7.76 11.16 -9.60
N LEU A 179 6.68 10.54 -9.12
CA LEU A 179 5.39 10.51 -9.80
C LEU A 179 4.32 11.07 -8.87
N LEU A 180 3.78 12.25 -9.24
CA LEU A 180 2.64 12.88 -8.59
C LEU A 180 1.73 13.43 -9.68
N ALA A 181 0.61 12.78 -9.96
CA ALA A 181 -0.42 13.29 -10.85
C ALA A 181 -1.74 13.40 -10.07
N CYS A 182 -2.03 14.58 -9.53
CA CYS A 182 -3.30 14.88 -8.87
C CYS A 182 -3.68 16.35 -9.06
N TRP A 183 -4.97 16.63 -9.28
CA TRP A 183 -5.55 17.97 -9.08
C TRP A 183 -6.31 17.97 -7.75
N GLN A 184 -5.80 18.68 -6.74
CA GLN A 184 -6.48 18.90 -5.47
C GLN A 184 -6.09 20.24 -4.81
N ALA A 185 -7.00 20.84 -4.03
CA ALA A 185 -6.79 22.14 -3.38
C ALA A 185 -5.86 22.09 -2.15
N ARG A 186 -5.71 20.93 -1.51
CA ARG A 186 -4.78 20.66 -0.40
C ARG A 186 -4.19 19.26 -0.59
N THR A 187 -2.90 19.08 -0.33
CA THR A 187 -2.21 17.78 -0.47
C THR A 187 -1.18 17.58 0.63
N VAL A 188 -0.87 16.32 0.91
CA VAL A 188 0.32 15.93 1.68
C VAL A 188 1.54 16.03 0.74
N VAL A 189 2.64 16.58 1.25
CA VAL A 189 3.91 16.72 0.54
C VAL A 189 4.99 16.06 1.38
N VAL A 190 5.57 14.99 0.85
CA VAL A 190 6.60 14.17 1.52
C VAL A 190 7.79 13.93 0.59
N ALA A 191 8.96 13.73 1.18
CA ALA A 191 10.10 13.11 0.51
C ALA A 191 10.25 11.68 1.01
N SER A 192 10.45 10.74 0.08
CA SER A 192 10.77 9.34 0.35
C SER A 192 11.81 8.87 -0.64
N VAL A 193 12.60 7.89 -0.21
CA VAL A 193 13.50 7.09 -1.05
C VAL A 193 13.17 5.62 -0.81
N ALA A 194 13.32 4.81 -1.84
CA ALA A 194 13.07 3.36 -1.83
C ALA A 194 14.22 2.66 -2.56
#